data_AF-A0A1V4V7U3-F1
#
_entry.id   AF-A0A1V4V7U3-F1
#
_cell.length_a   1.000
_cell.length_b   1.000
_cell.length_c   1.000
_cell.angle_alpha   90.00
_cell.angle_beta   90.00
_cell.angle_gamma   90.00
#
_symmetry.space_group_name_H-M   'P 1'
#
loop_
_entity.id
_entity.type
_entity.pdbx_description
1 polymer ?
#
loop_
_entity_poly.entity_id
_entity_poly.type
_entity_poly.pdbx_seq_one_letter_code
_entity_poly.pdbx_strand_id
1 'polypeptide(L)'
;MSALAHVLASRIEIRNSVFLGRVNFINSIFREPLDLSGSTFRQEASFSSATFLAMVSFASAHFQEDALFDGTAFMKTADCSAASFQREITFAGASINKMRLSSAQISGQLSLQNAEFNRLEARWPVLCNHLRYDGETYLSLARNYRNLEWFEDADDCYYHYRRASQAGKSFAIREGENRKINWSKLLDGLAWISCGYGVRPRYTVFLSCFFILLFAFLYWQGMGIVVEPLNGSEYLQGQNEELTFLDNLYFSAMVFTAKTQVKWYPVGVYRYLATLEFILGWLLLALFLVSLGRTMIR
;
A
#
# COMPACT_ATOMS: atom_id res chain seq x y z
N MET A 1 36.62 1.23 20.82
CA MET A 1 36.88 2.43 21.65
C MET A 1 35.60 3.23 21.67
N SER A 2 34.87 3.28 22.79
CA SER A 2 33.67 4.13 22.86
C SER A 2 34.14 5.59 22.90
N ALA A 3 33.72 6.40 21.93
CA ALA A 3 33.85 7.84 22.05
C ALA A 3 33.16 8.26 23.35
N LEU A 4 33.80 9.13 24.14
CA LEU A 4 33.19 9.69 25.34
C LEU A 4 31.91 10.40 24.92
N ALA A 5 30.75 9.96 25.43
CA ALA A 5 29.49 10.60 25.13
C ALA A 5 29.50 12.01 25.73
N HIS A 6 29.25 13.03 24.90
CA HIS A 6 29.22 14.42 25.34
C HIS A 6 27.87 14.72 25.99
N VAL A 7 27.84 14.87 27.32
CA VAL A 7 26.60 15.11 28.06
C VAL A 7 26.28 16.60 28.11
N LEU A 8 25.13 16.98 27.55
CA LEU A 8 24.54 18.31 27.59
C LEU A 8 23.41 18.29 28.62
N ALA A 9 23.69 18.87 29.79
CA ALA A 9 22.79 18.87 30.95
C ALA A 9 21.95 20.14 31.11
N SER A 10 22.08 21.10 30.19
CA SER A 10 21.33 22.35 30.18
C SER A 10 20.31 22.35 29.03
N ARG A 11 19.17 23.02 29.23
CA ARG A 11 18.25 23.35 28.15
C ARG A 11 18.96 24.21 27.10
N ILE A 12 18.80 23.87 25.82
CA ILE A 12 19.37 24.62 24.69
C ILE A 12 18.21 25.10 23.81
N GLU A 13 18.13 26.40 23.60
CA GLU A 13 17.15 27.01 22.69
C GLU A 13 17.87 27.89 21.67
N ILE A 14 17.84 27.49 20.41
CA ILE A 14 18.37 28.24 19.28
C ILE A 14 17.29 28.26 18.19
N ARG A 15 16.39 29.22 18.30
CA ARG A 15 15.23 29.36 17.40
C ARG A 15 15.50 30.37 16.29
N ASN A 16 14.86 30.21 15.14
CA ASN A 16 14.88 31.15 14.02
C ASN A 16 16.30 31.62 13.63
N SER A 17 17.27 30.72 13.73
CA SER A 17 18.69 31.01 13.53
C SER A 17 19.24 30.35 12.28
N VAL A 18 20.34 30.85 11.74
CA VAL A 18 21.00 30.27 10.57
C VAL A 18 22.35 29.68 10.96
N PHE A 19 22.49 28.36 10.86
CA PHE A 19 23.77 27.67 11.00
C PHE A 19 24.47 27.67 9.64
N LEU A 20 25.55 28.46 9.54
CA LEU A 20 26.32 28.63 8.30
C LEU A 20 27.28 27.45 8.03
N GLY A 21 27.80 26.84 9.09
CA GLY A 21 28.68 25.68 9.03
C GLY A 21 27.96 24.38 9.38
N ARG A 22 28.71 23.26 9.32
CA ARG A 22 28.22 21.95 9.76
C ARG A 22 27.84 21.96 11.23
N VAL A 23 26.77 21.26 11.57
CA VAL A 23 26.35 21.03 12.95
C VAL A 23 26.65 19.58 13.31
N ASN A 24 27.38 19.36 14.40
CA ASN A 24 27.79 18.02 14.82
C ASN A 24 27.48 17.81 16.31
N PHE A 25 26.54 16.91 16.56
CA PHE A 25 26.15 16.40 17.88
C PHE A 25 26.26 14.87 17.93
N ILE A 26 27.19 14.29 17.15
CA ILE A 26 27.43 12.85 17.13
C ILE A 26 27.80 12.37 18.54
N ASN A 27 27.23 11.24 18.97
CA ASN A 27 27.43 10.67 20.31
C ASN A 27 27.11 11.63 21.48
N SER A 28 26.26 12.65 21.27
CA SER A 28 25.87 13.59 22.33
C SER A 28 24.64 13.11 23.11
N ILE A 29 24.58 13.37 24.41
CA ILE A 29 23.45 13.03 25.27
C ILE A 29 22.81 14.32 25.77
N PHE A 30 21.57 14.59 25.35
CA PHE A 30 20.77 15.73 25.79
C PHE A 30 19.83 15.30 26.91
N ARG A 31 20.11 15.76 28.14
CA ARG A 31 19.25 15.49 29.31
C ARG A 31 18.04 16.40 29.37
N GLU A 32 18.24 17.65 28.97
CA GLU A 32 17.22 18.70 28.94
C GLU A 32 16.73 18.94 27.50
N PRO A 33 15.59 19.62 27.32
CA PRO A 33 15.04 19.88 25.99
C PRO A 33 16.01 20.64 25.06
N LEU A 34 16.02 20.25 23.79
CA LEU A 34 16.70 20.95 22.70
C LEU A 34 15.66 21.54 21.76
N ASP A 35 15.68 22.85 21.57
CA ASP A 35 14.79 23.55 20.65
C ASP A 35 15.58 24.25 19.55
N LEU A 36 15.43 23.73 18.33
CA LEU A 36 16.02 24.24 17.09
C LEU A 36 14.94 24.70 16.09
N SER A 37 13.76 25.05 16.60
CA SER A 37 12.61 25.42 15.77
C SER A 37 12.85 26.68 14.93
N GLY A 38 12.34 26.68 13.70
CA GLY A 38 12.49 27.78 12.73
C GLY A 38 13.91 27.99 12.21
N SER A 39 14.89 27.21 12.67
CA SER A 39 16.29 27.40 12.29
C SER A 39 16.60 26.78 10.92
N THR A 40 17.61 27.33 10.24
CA THR A 40 18.10 26.88 8.93
C THR A 40 19.51 26.29 9.07
N PHE A 41 19.70 25.08 8.57
CA PHE A 41 21.00 24.40 8.46
C PHE A 41 21.47 24.46 7.02
N ARG A 42 22.49 25.28 6.74
CA ARG A 42 23.03 25.45 5.36
C ARG A 42 24.00 24.35 4.93
N GLN A 43 24.50 23.59 5.88
CA GLN A 43 25.38 22.45 5.66
C GLN A 43 24.84 21.26 6.45
N GLU A 44 25.49 20.10 6.30
CA GLU A 44 25.15 18.87 6.99
C GLU A 44 24.94 19.09 8.49
N ALA A 45 23.84 18.53 9.01
CA ALA A 45 23.52 18.51 10.43
C ALA A 45 23.47 17.06 10.91
N SER A 46 24.48 16.65 11.68
CA SER A 46 24.60 15.29 12.18
C SER A 46 24.30 15.20 13.67
N PHE A 47 23.34 14.33 13.99
CA PHE A 47 22.95 13.91 15.32
C PHE A 47 23.15 12.40 15.50
N SER A 48 23.95 11.77 14.64
CA SER A 48 24.10 10.31 14.63
C SER A 48 24.58 9.78 16.00
N SER A 49 23.95 8.71 16.47
CA SER A 49 24.19 8.11 17.80
C SER A 49 23.95 9.07 18.97
N ALA A 50 23.24 10.19 18.77
CA ALA A 50 22.82 11.06 19.86
C ALA A 50 21.68 10.41 20.67
N THR A 51 21.54 10.82 21.93
CA THR A 51 20.43 10.40 22.80
C THR A 51 19.72 11.62 23.34
N PHE A 52 18.44 11.77 22.97
CA PHE A 52 17.54 12.80 23.50
C PHE A 52 16.68 12.18 24.60
N LEU A 53 17.03 12.47 25.86
CA LEU A 53 16.27 12.01 27.03
C LEU A 53 15.01 12.84 27.28
N ALA A 54 15.02 14.09 26.81
CA ALA A 54 13.90 15.02 26.82
C ALA A 54 13.35 15.25 25.40
N MET A 55 12.36 16.15 25.26
CA MET A 55 11.79 16.51 23.97
C MET A 55 12.81 17.28 23.11
N VAL A 56 12.77 17.04 21.79
CA VAL A 56 13.55 17.81 20.82
C VAL A 56 12.62 18.39 19.76
N SER A 57 12.84 19.66 19.41
CA SER A 57 12.05 20.36 18.39
C SER A 57 12.92 20.83 17.24
N PHE A 58 12.55 20.39 16.04
CA PHE A 58 12.97 20.87 14.73
C PHE A 58 11.77 21.45 13.98
N ALA A 59 10.72 21.89 14.69
CA ALA A 59 9.52 22.40 14.06
C ALA A 59 9.83 23.59 13.16
N SER A 60 9.35 23.58 11.91
CA SER A 60 9.66 24.58 10.87
C SER A 60 11.17 24.77 10.59
N ALA A 61 12.02 23.80 10.94
CA ALA A 61 13.44 23.85 10.61
C ALA A 61 13.66 23.56 9.11
N HIS A 62 14.72 24.12 8.55
CA HIS A 62 15.08 23.98 7.14
C HIS A 62 16.46 23.36 7.00
N PHE A 63 16.53 22.10 6.55
CA PHE A 63 17.77 21.39 6.28
C PHE A 63 18.06 21.46 4.78
N GLN A 64 19.08 22.25 4.41
CA GLN A 64 19.48 22.46 3.01
C GLN A 64 20.40 21.35 2.48
N GLU A 65 21.15 20.72 3.38
CA GLU A 65 21.97 19.53 3.12
C GLU A 65 21.48 18.36 3.98
N ASP A 66 22.26 17.27 4.03
CA ASP A 66 21.86 16.03 4.70
C ASP A 66 21.60 16.21 6.21
N ALA A 67 20.54 15.56 6.69
CA ALA A 67 20.15 15.52 8.10
C ALA A 67 20.30 14.09 8.63
N LEU A 68 21.36 13.85 9.41
CA LEU A 68 21.77 12.50 9.80
C LEU A 68 21.34 12.20 11.24
N PHE A 69 20.46 11.21 11.41
CA PHE A 69 19.95 10.75 12.71
C PHE A 69 20.18 9.24 12.92
N ASP A 70 21.16 8.64 12.22
CA ASP A 70 21.45 7.21 12.34
C ASP A 70 21.79 6.81 13.79
N GLY A 71 21.18 5.74 14.29
CA GLY A 71 21.38 5.27 15.66
C GLY A 71 20.91 6.22 16.75
N THR A 72 20.16 7.28 16.42
CA THR A 72 19.68 8.25 17.40
C THR A 72 18.58 7.66 18.27
N ALA A 73 18.63 7.91 19.57
CA ALA A 73 17.57 7.53 20.50
C ALA A 73 16.73 8.75 20.91
N PHE A 74 15.46 8.80 20.48
CA PHE A 74 14.47 9.79 20.90
C PHE A 74 13.57 9.19 21.98
N MET A 75 13.92 9.41 23.25
CA MET A 75 13.21 8.81 24.39
C MET A 75 11.84 9.46 24.65
N LYS A 76 11.65 10.70 24.16
CA LYS A 76 10.42 11.47 24.22
C LYS A 76 10.00 11.90 22.81
N THR A 77 9.19 12.95 22.71
CA THR A 77 8.71 13.43 21.41
C THR A 77 9.80 14.19 20.65
N ALA A 78 10.03 13.81 19.41
CA ALA A 78 10.76 14.57 18.41
C ALA A 78 9.76 15.28 17.48
N ASP A 79 9.79 16.61 17.47
CA ASP A 79 8.87 17.39 16.64
C ASP A 79 9.58 17.94 15.39
N CYS A 80 9.25 17.38 14.22
CA CYS A 80 9.71 17.84 12.92
C CYS A 80 8.55 18.41 12.09
N SER A 81 7.49 18.90 12.75
CA SER A 81 6.31 19.44 12.06
C SER A 81 6.68 20.66 11.22
N ALA A 82 6.19 20.73 9.99
CA ALA A 82 6.52 21.74 8.98
C ALA A 82 8.02 21.90 8.69
N ALA A 83 8.87 20.94 9.10
CA ALA A 83 10.28 20.95 8.73
C ALA A 83 10.43 20.65 7.23
N SER A 84 11.47 21.21 6.61
CA SER A 84 11.82 20.93 5.22
C SER A 84 13.20 20.28 5.13
N PHE A 85 13.28 19.20 4.36
CA PHE A 85 14.49 18.42 4.12
C PHE A 85 14.77 18.41 2.62
N GLN A 86 15.78 19.16 2.18
CA GLN A 86 16.10 19.32 0.75
C GLN A 86 16.90 18.14 0.21
N ARG A 87 17.71 17.49 1.06
CA ARG A 87 18.56 16.35 0.72
C ARG A 87 18.17 15.11 1.52
N GLU A 88 19.13 14.21 1.77
CA GLU A 88 18.86 12.95 2.44
C GLU A 88 18.56 13.15 3.92
N ILE A 89 17.59 12.39 4.42
CA ILE A 89 17.28 12.27 5.84
C ILE A 89 17.34 10.79 6.20
N THR A 90 18.15 10.45 7.20
CA THR A 90 18.33 9.05 7.61
C THR A 90 18.12 8.89 9.10
N PHE A 91 17.34 7.88 9.45
CA PHE A 91 17.10 7.40 10.81
C PHE A 91 17.51 5.93 10.93
N ALA A 92 18.53 5.49 10.18
CA ALA A 92 18.89 4.08 10.16
C ALA A 92 19.28 3.59 11.57
N GLY A 93 18.65 2.53 12.06
CA GLY A 93 18.87 2.02 13.42
C GLY A 93 18.45 2.98 14.55
N ALA A 94 17.69 4.04 14.27
CA ALA A 94 17.21 4.95 15.29
C ALA A 94 16.09 4.30 16.13
N SER A 95 16.00 4.68 17.41
CA SER A 95 14.91 4.32 18.30
C SER A 95 14.06 5.56 18.58
N ILE A 96 12.79 5.52 18.18
CA ILE A 96 11.88 6.67 18.19
C ILE A 96 10.66 6.36 19.05
N ASN A 97 10.56 6.98 20.22
CA ASN A 97 9.35 6.86 21.03
C ASN A 97 8.15 7.52 20.31
N LYS A 98 8.28 8.81 20.00
CA LYS A 98 7.27 9.54 19.25
C LYS A 98 7.94 10.55 18.33
N MET A 99 7.55 10.58 17.06
CA MET A 99 8.01 11.59 16.11
C MET A 99 6.85 12.17 15.31
N ARG A 100 6.85 13.49 15.13
CA ARG A 100 5.87 14.20 14.32
C ARG A 100 6.52 14.74 13.06
N LEU A 101 5.96 14.41 11.91
CA LEU A 101 6.35 14.94 10.59
C LEU A 101 5.13 15.58 9.92
N SER A 102 4.23 16.16 10.72
CA SER A 102 3.02 16.79 10.21
C SER A 102 3.37 17.97 9.30
N SER A 103 2.86 17.97 8.07
CA SER A 103 3.19 18.96 7.03
C SER A 103 4.68 19.08 6.68
N ALA A 104 5.52 18.12 7.07
CA ALA A 104 6.93 18.10 6.70
C ALA A 104 7.09 17.94 5.18
N GLN A 105 8.07 18.63 4.61
CA GLN A 105 8.40 18.57 3.19
C GLN A 105 9.70 17.79 3.03
N ILE A 106 9.64 16.62 2.40
CA ILE A 106 10.80 15.79 2.11
C ILE A 106 11.03 15.86 0.59
N SER A 107 12.19 16.36 0.17
CA SER A 107 12.56 16.42 -1.25
C SER A 107 13.56 15.33 -1.63
N GLY A 108 14.48 14.97 -0.72
CA GLY A 108 15.48 13.93 -0.93
C GLY A 108 15.00 12.53 -0.53
N GLN A 109 15.95 11.62 -0.30
CA GLN A 109 15.65 10.26 0.16
C GLN A 109 15.42 10.22 1.67
N LEU A 110 14.52 9.35 2.12
CA LEU A 110 14.28 9.03 3.52
C LEU A 110 14.68 7.58 3.78
N SER A 111 15.61 7.38 4.71
CA SER A 111 15.97 6.05 5.21
C SER A 111 15.40 5.83 6.61
N LEU A 112 14.66 4.73 6.76
CA LEU A 112 14.15 4.21 8.04
C LEU A 112 14.66 2.78 8.30
N GLN A 113 15.76 2.39 7.64
CA GLN A 113 16.27 1.02 7.71
C GLN A 113 16.58 0.62 9.15
N ASN A 114 16.03 -0.50 9.61
CA ASN A 114 16.16 -0.98 11.00
C ASN A 114 15.75 0.06 12.06
N ALA A 115 14.99 1.09 11.70
CA ALA A 115 14.48 2.05 12.67
C ALA A 115 13.32 1.44 13.45
N GLU A 116 13.36 1.59 14.77
CA GLU A 116 12.28 1.17 15.66
C GLU A 116 11.49 2.41 16.08
N PHE A 117 10.18 2.43 15.82
CA PHE A 117 9.32 3.53 16.22
C PHE A 117 8.02 3.03 16.85
N ASN A 118 7.68 3.58 18.03
CA ASN A 118 6.40 3.29 18.68
C ASN A 118 5.27 4.12 18.05
N ARG A 119 5.56 5.39 17.71
CA ARG A 119 4.58 6.30 17.12
C ARG A 119 5.24 7.30 16.16
N LEU A 120 5.13 7.04 14.87
CA LEU A 120 5.60 7.92 13.78
C LEU A 120 4.39 8.59 13.10
N GLU A 121 4.15 9.86 13.42
CA GLU A 121 3.03 10.66 12.87
C GLU A 121 3.47 11.32 11.55
N ALA A 122 3.45 10.55 10.46
CA ALA A 122 3.75 10.99 9.09
C ALA A 122 2.78 10.32 8.12
N ARG A 123 2.12 11.06 7.21
CA ARG A 123 1.15 10.47 6.26
C ARG A 123 1.86 9.71 5.14
N TRP A 124 1.28 8.61 4.65
CA TRP A 124 1.90 7.77 3.62
C TRP A 124 2.24 8.51 2.33
N PRO A 125 1.39 9.43 1.79
CA PRO A 125 1.72 10.20 0.59
C PRO A 125 3.00 11.04 0.69
N VAL A 126 3.40 11.46 1.91
CA VAL A 126 4.63 12.22 2.14
C VAL A 126 5.85 11.32 2.09
N LEU A 127 5.72 10.06 2.50
CA LEU A 127 6.86 9.14 2.61
C LEU A 127 7.08 8.30 1.34
N CYS A 128 6.01 7.95 0.63
CA CYS A 128 5.99 6.85 -0.34
C CYS A 128 6.99 7.01 -1.51
N ASN A 129 7.25 8.25 -1.95
CA ASN A 129 8.16 8.54 -3.07
C ASN A 129 9.62 8.72 -2.64
N HIS A 130 9.88 8.78 -1.33
CA HIS A 130 11.18 9.11 -0.76
C HIS A 130 11.81 7.92 -0.04
N LEU A 131 11.04 6.86 0.24
CA LEU A 131 11.52 5.66 0.91
C LEU A 131 12.26 4.73 -0.05
N ARG A 132 13.47 4.31 0.35
CA ARG A 132 14.13 3.15 -0.26
C ARG A 132 13.34 1.88 0.06
N TYR A 133 13.23 0.96 -0.90
CA TYR A 133 12.56 -0.32 -0.66
C TYR A 133 13.34 -1.15 0.37
N ASP A 134 12.68 -1.41 1.49
CA ASP A 134 13.10 -2.35 2.53
C ASP A 134 11.85 -3.03 3.11
N GLY A 135 11.83 -4.36 3.09
CA GLY A 135 10.65 -5.13 3.49
C GLY A 135 10.27 -4.91 4.95
N GLU A 136 11.24 -4.83 5.85
CA GLU A 136 11.00 -4.66 7.29
C GLU A 136 10.46 -3.26 7.60
N THR A 137 11.08 -2.22 7.02
CA THR A 137 10.62 -0.83 7.12
C THR A 137 9.15 -0.69 6.74
N TYR A 138 8.74 -1.23 5.58
CA TYR A 138 7.36 -1.12 5.13
C TYR A 138 6.36 -1.85 6.04
N LEU A 139 6.73 -3.01 6.59
CA LEU A 139 5.88 -3.74 7.54
C LEU A 139 5.76 -3.02 8.88
N SER A 140 6.84 -2.40 9.37
CA SER A 140 6.82 -1.57 10.57
C SER A 140 5.99 -0.30 10.37
N LEU A 141 6.08 0.36 9.21
CA LEU A 141 5.22 1.49 8.86
C LEU A 141 3.75 1.08 8.79
N ALA A 142 3.41 -0.02 8.11
CA ALA A 142 2.03 -0.51 8.05
C ALA A 142 1.44 -0.82 9.43
N ARG A 143 2.25 -1.38 10.36
CA ARG A 143 1.84 -1.58 11.75
C ARG A 143 1.63 -0.27 12.50
N ASN A 144 2.56 0.69 12.35
CA ASN A 144 2.43 2.02 12.94
C ASN A 144 1.15 2.73 12.46
N TYR A 145 0.83 2.68 11.17
CA TYR A 145 -0.39 3.27 10.63
C TYR A 145 -1.67 2.64 11.21
N ARG A 146 -1.69 1.31 11.40
CA ARG A 146 -2.81 0.64 12.07
C ARG A 146 -2.96 1.09 13.52
N ASN A 147 -1.84 1.20 14.25
CA ASN A 147 -1.86 1.68 15.64
C ASN A 147 -2.26 3.16 15.76
N LEU A 148 -2.09 3.94 14.69
CA LEU A 148 -2.54 5.33 14.57
C LEU A 148 -3.99 5.45 14.06
N GLU A 149 -4.66 4.34 13.76
CA GLU A 149 -5.99 4.29 13.13
C GLU A 149 -6.04 4.97 11.74
N TRP A 150 -4.88 5.08 11.07
CA TRP A 150 -4.77 5.59 9.70
C TRP A 150 -4.85 4.42 8.72
N PHE A 151 -6.03 3.80 8.66
CA PHE A 151 -6.25 2.55 7.94
C PHE A 151 -5.99 2.64 6.43
N GLU A 152 -6.33 3.77 5.80
CA GLU A 152 -6.05 4.01 4.37
C GLU A 152 -4.54 4.05 4.10
N ASP A 153 -3.78 4.82 4.91
CA ASP A 153 -2.33 4.89 4.82
C ASP A 153 -1.67 3.51 5.06
N ALA A 154 -2.22 2.71 5.99
CA ALA A 154 -1.74 1.36 6.27
C ALA A 154 -1.92 0.42 5.06
N ASP A 155 -3.08 0.51 4.39
CA ASP A 155 -3.40 -0.29 3.21
C ASP A 155 -2.58 0.11 2.00
N ASP A 156 -2.39 1.42 1.77
CA ASP A 156 -1.56 1.90 0.68
C ASP A 156 -0.09 1.55 0.91
N CYS A 157 0.43 1.70 2.13
CA CYS A 157 1.78 1.24 2.48
C CYS A 157 1.95 -0.27 2.21
N TYR A 158 0.99 -1.09 2.65
CA TYR A 158 1.00 -2.53 2.40
C TYR A 158 0.90 -2.89 0.91
N TYR A 159 0.05 -2.18 0.17
CA TYR A 159 -0.10 -2.36 -1.28
C TYR A 159 1.20 -2.04 -2.03
N HIS A 160 1.85 -0.92 -1.70
CA HIS A 160 3.13 -0.52 -2.28
C HIS A 160 4.24 -1.54 -1.95
N TYR A 161 4.31 -2.01 -0.70
CA TYR A 161 5.21 -3.10 -0.30
C TYR A 161 5.04 -4.33 -1.19
N ARG A 162 3.80 -4.81 -1.35
CA ARG A 162 3.52 -6.01 -2.16
C ARG A 162 3.88 -5.82 -3.63
N ARG A 163 3.63 -4.64 -4.19
CA ARG A 163 4.03 -4.33 -5.58
C ARG A 163 5.54 -4.29 -5.75
N ALA A 164 6.26 -3.63 -4.85
CA ALA A 164 7.72 -3.56 -4.92
C ALA A 164 8.37 -4.93 -4.73
N SER A 165 7.83 -5.75 -3.81
CA SER A 165 8.23 -7.16 -3.64
C SER A 165 8.02 -7.99 -4.92
N GLN A 166 6.90 -7.80 -5.62
CA GLN A 166 6.62 -8.49 -6.89
C GLN A 166 7.56 -8.03 -8.02
N ALA A 167 7.89 -6.74 -8.09
CA ALA A 167 8.78 -6.19 -9.11
C ALA A 167 10.19 -6.82 -9.05
N GLY A 168 10.67 -7.14 -7.85
CA GLY A 168 11.95 -7.83 -7.65
C GLY A 168 11.97 -9.32 -8.03
N LYS A 169 10.81 -9.96 -8.23
CA LYS A 169 10.75 -11.40 -8.58
C LYS A 169 10.94 -11.62 -10.07
N SER A 170 11.81 -12.56 -10.43
CA SER A 170 11.97 -13.02 -11.82
C SER A 170 10.79 -13.89 -12.28
N PHE A 171 10.42 -13.79 -13.56
CA PHE A 171 9.33 -14.60 -14.17
C PHE A 171 9.68 -16.08 -14.33
N ALA A 172 10.96 -16.39 -14.50
CA ALA A 172 11.48 -17.75 -14.55
C ALA A 172 12.51 -17.94 -13.44
N ILE A 173 12.41 -19.06 -12.73
CA ILE A 173 13.45 -19.51 -11.80
C ILE A 173 14.29 -20.52 -12.57
N ARG A 174 15.62 -20.30 -12.58
CA ARG A 174 16.57 -21.24 -13.17
C ARG A 174 16.97 -22.22 -12.08
N GLU A 175 16.53 -23.47 -12.22
CA GLU A 175 16.81 -24.54 -11.28
C GLU A 175 17.54 -25.64 -12.06
N GLY A 176 18.88 -25.56 -12.08
CA GLY A 176 19.72 -26.39 -12.97
C GLY A 176 19.58 -26.01 -14.45
N GLU A 177 19.46 -27.00 -15.33
CA GLU A 177 19.30 -26.81 -16.79
C GLU A 177 17.87 -26.42 -17.21
N ASN A 178 16.86 -26.61 -16.35
CA ASN A 178 15.46 -26.35 -16.68
C ASN A 178 14.99 -24.97 -16.21
N ARG A 179 14.21 -24.30 -17.07
CA ARG A 179 13.48 -23.06 -16.73
C ARG A 179 12.09 -23.44 -16.20
N LYS A 180 11.79 -23.12 -14.94
CA LYS A 180 10.44 -23.23 -14.38
C LYS A 180 9.76 -21.88 -14.28
N ILE A 181 8.45 -21.86 -14.51
CA ILE A 181 7.60 -20.68 -14.34
C ILE A 181 7.49 -20.36 -12.85
N ASN A 182 7.69 -19.10 -12.48
CA ASN A 182 7.55 -18.67 -11.09
C ASN A 182 6.06 -18.50 -10.71
N TRP A 183 5.46 -19.57 -10.21
CA TRP A 183 4.07 -19.57 -9.71
C TRP A 183 3.79 -18.47 -8.67
N SER A 184 4.77 -18.10 -7.83
CA SER A 184 4.58 -17.04 -6.85
C SER A 184 4.32 -15.68 -7.50
N LYS A 185 4.98 -15.39 -8.63
CA LYS A 185 4.80 -14.13 -9.36
C LYS A 185 3.45 -14.09 -10.09
N LEU A 186 3.00 -15.25 -10.60
CA LEU A 186 1.67 -15.38 -11.21
C LEU A 186 0.57 -15.19 -10.16
N LEU A 187 0.68 -15.84 -9.00
CA LEU A 187 -0.28 -15.67 -7.91
C LEU A 187 -0.28 -14.23 -7.37
N ASP A 188 0.88 -13.59 -7.25
CA ASP A 188 0.96 -12.18 -6.88
C ASP A 188 0.28 -11.27 -7.93
N GLY A 189 0.43 -11.59 -9.22
CA GLY A 189 -0.24 -10.89 -10.32
C GLY A 189 -1.76 -11.07 -10.31
N LEU A 190 -2.24 -12.29 -10.08
CA LEU A 190 -3.66 -12.59 -9.93
C LEU A 190 -4.26 -11.87 -8.72
N ALA A 191 -3.58 -11.91 -7.56
CA ALA A 191 -4.01 -11.20 -6.35
C ALA A 191 -4.01 -9.68 -6.55
N TRP A 192 -3.06 -9.16 -7.34
CA TRP A 192 -3.03 -7.75 -7.69
C TRP A 192 -4.22 -7.34 -8.56
N ILE A 193 -4.52 -8.07 -9.63
CA ILE A 193 -5.62 -7.74 -10.57
C ILE A 193 -6.99 -7.95 -9.94
N SER A 194 -7.15 -9.02 -9.16
CA SER A 194 -8.45 -9.39 -8.60
C SER A 194 -8.88 -8.50 -7.44
N CYS A 195 -8.07 -8.39 -6.38
CA CYS A 195 -8.46 -7.70 -5.15
C CYS A 195 -7.42 -6.71 -4.62
N GLY A 196 -6.38 -6.40 -5.42
CA GLY A 196 -5.28 -5.53 -5.03
C GLY A 196 -4.56 -6.01 -3.77
N TYR A 197 -4.27 -7.31 -3.68
CA TYR A 197 -3.74 -7.99 -2.48
C TYR A 197 -4.68 -7.96 -1.26
N GLY A 198 -6.00 -7.83 -1.51
CA GLY A 198 -7.04 -7.89 -0.49
C GLY A 198 -7.28 -6.57 0.26
N VAL A 199 -6.69 -5.47 -0.21
CA VAL A 199 -6.87 -4.13 0.37
C VAL A 199 -7.63 -3.17 -0.56
N ARG A 200 -8.03 -3.62 -1.76
CA ARG A 200 -8.73 -2.77 -2.76
C ARG A 200 -9.94 -3.50 -3.33
N PRO A 201 -11.10 -3.51 -2.63
CA PRO A 201 -12.30 -4.23 -3.09
C PRO A 201 -12.86 -3.68 -4.41
N ARG A 202 -12.55 -2.42 -4.74
CA ARG A 202 -12.91 -1.81 -6.02
C ARG A 202 -12.41 -2.61 -7.24
N TYR A 203 -11.25 -3.25 -7.15
CA TYR A 203 -10.73 -4.06 -8.27
C TYR A 203 -11.63 -5.26 -8.54
N THR A 204 -12.13 -5.89 -7.48
CA THR A 204 -13.05 -7.02 -7.62
C THR A 204 -14.35 -6.60 -8.27
N VAL A 205 -14.90 -5.43 -7.90
CA VAL A 205 -16.11 -4.88 -8.53
C VAL A 205 -15.89 -4.61 -10.02
N PHE A 206 -14.80 -3.93 -10.38
CA PHE A 206 -14.47 -3.66 -11.78
C PHE A 206 -14.26 -4.95 -12.59
N LEU A 207 -13.57 -5.93 -12.02
CA LEU A 207 -13.32 -7.21 -12.67
C LEU A 207 -14.62 -8.00 -12.87
N SER A 208 -15.53 -7.98 -11.88
CA SER A 208 -16.87 -8.55 -12.02
C SER A 208 -17.67 -7.90 -13.14
N CYS A 209 -17.72 -6.56 -13.19
CA CYS A 209 -18.38 -5.84 -14.28
C CYS A 209 -17.78 -6.17 -15.65
N PHE A 210 -16.45 -6.25 -15.74
CA PHE A 210 -15.75 -6.63 -16.96
C PHE A 210 -16.16 -8.03 -17.44
N PHE A 211 -16.15 -9.02 -16.54
CA PHE A 211 -16.52 -10.38 -16.90
C PHE A 211 -18.00 -10.49 -17.30
N ILE A 212 -18.91 -9.84 -16.57
CA ILE A 212 -20.33 -9.81 -16.95
C ILE A 212 -20.51 -9.27 -18.38
N LEU A 213 -19.85 -8.16 -18.72
CA LEU A 213 -19.90 -7.61 -20.08
C LEU A 213 -19.26 -8.55 -21.12
N LEU A 214 -18.16 -9.21 -20.77
CA LEU A 214 -17.47 -10.15 -21.65
C LEU A 214 -18.35 -11.38 -21.95
N PHE A 215 -18.94 -12.01 -20.94
CA PHE A 215 -19.82 -13.16 -21.13
C PHE A 215 -21.10 -12.78 -21.88
N ALA A 216 -21.72 -11.64 -21.53
CA ALA A 216 -22.85 -11.09 -22.27
C ALA A 216 -22.54 -10.95 -23.78
N PHE A 217 -21.37 -10.42 -24.12
CA PHE A 217 -20.92 -10.30 -25.50
C PHE A 217 -20.71 -11.67 -26.17
N LEU A 218 -20.10 -12.64 -25.48
CA LEU A 218 -19.90 -13.99 -26.00
C LEU A 218 -21.21 -14.74 -26.25
N TYR A 219 -22.21 -14.59 -25.38
CA TYR A 219 -23.54 -15.17 -25.59
C TYR A 219 -24.27 -14.52 -26.76
N TRP A 220 -24.18 -13.20 -26.87
CA TRP A 220 -24.82 -12.43 -27.94
C TRP A 220 -24.25 -12.77 -29.32
N GLN A 221 -22.92 -12.80 -29.46
CA GLN A 221 -22.25 -13.22 -30.71
C GLN A 221 -22.53 -14.67 -31.07
N GLY A 222 -22.75 -15.51 -30.06
CA GLY A 222 -22.89 -16.94 -30.19
C GLY A 222 -24.29 -17.47 -30.47
N MET A 223 -25.32 -16.62 -30.32
CA MET A 223 -26.72 -17.05 -30.17
C MET A 223 -26.85 -18.21 -29.18
N GLY A 224 -26.12 -18.12 -28.06
CA GLY A 224 -25.88 -19.25 -27.17
C GLY A 224 -27.01 -19.54 -26.17
N ILE A 225 -28.02 -18.68 -26.11
CA ILE A 225 -29.12 -18.72 -25.14
C ILE A 225 -30.43 -18.92 -25.88
N VAL A 226 -31.27 -19.82 -25.37
CA VAL A 226 -32.60 -20.10 -25.92
C VAL A 226 -33.65 -19.89 -24.83
N VAL A 227 -34.84 -19.46 -25.25
CA VAL A 227 -36.01 -19.25 -24.37
C VAL A 227 -36.78 -20.57 -24.24
N GLU A 228 -37.19 -20.92 -23.03
CA GLU A 228 -38.06 -22.07 -22.80
C GLU A 228 -39.44 -21.86 -23.45
N PRO A 229 -39.94 -22.83 -24.25
CA PRO A 229 -41.24 -22.71 -24.86
C PRO A 229 -42.31 -22.77 -23.76
N LEU A 230 -43.17 -21.75 -23.71
CA LEU A 230 -44.15 -21.53 -22.64
C LEU A 230 -45.24 -22.61 -22.49
N ASN A 231 -45.27 -23.65 -23.32
CA ASN A 231 -46.20 -24.77 -23.20
C ASN A 231 -45.57 -26.02 -23.82
N GLY A 232 -45.79 -27.19 -23.21
CA GLY A 232 -45.33 -28.51 -23.68
C GLY A 232 -45.95 -28.98 -25.00
N SER A 233 -46.11 -28.09 -25.98
CA SER A 233 -46.42 -28.40 -27.36
C SER A 233 -45.13 -28.54 -28.16
N GLU A 234 -45.12 -29.57 -29.00
CA GLU A 234 -44.05 -30.03 -29.89
C GLU A 234 -43.13 -28.95 -30.46
N TYR A 235 -41.87 -29.37 -30.65
CA TYR A 235 -40.79 -28.70 -31.37
C TYR A 235 -41.26 -28.08 -32.70
N LEU A 236 -41.86 -26.90 -32.65
CA LEU A 236 -41.90 -25.99 -33.78
C LEU A 236 -40.57 -25.24 -33.79
N GLN A 237 -39.65 -25.85 -34.52
CA GLN A 237 -38.44 -25.25 -35.03
C GLN A 237 -38.82 -23.92 -35.72
N GLY A 238 -38.55 -22.79 -35.06
CA GLY A 238 -38.62 -21.47 -35.70
C GLY A 238 -39.57 -20.48 -35.05
N GLN A 239 -39.15 -19.95 -33.91
CA GLN A 239 -38.97 -18.50 -33.73
C GLN A 239 -38.03 -18.36 -32.53
N ASN A 240 -36.73 -18.45 -32.77
CA ASN A 240 -35.77 -17.91 -31.81
C ASN A 240 -36.07 -16.41 -31.79
N GLU A 241 -36.74 -15.91 -30.74
CA GLU A 241 -36.70 -14.48 -30.47
C GLU A 241 -35.22 -14.09 -30.46
N GLU A 242 -34.80 -13.22 -31.38
CA GLU A 242 -33.44 -12.72 -31.40
C GLU A 242 -33.23 -11.93 -30.11
N LEU A 243 -32.57 -12.56 -29.14
CA LEU A 243 -32.28 -11.94 -27.85
C LEU A 243 -31.36 -10.73 -28.07
N THR A 244 -31.75 -9.60 -27.51
CA THR A 244 -30.96 -8.38 -27.58
C THR A 244 -29.69 -8.50 -26.75
N PHE A 245 -28.72 -7.62 -26.96
CA PHE A 245 -27.54 -7.55 -26.09
C PHE A 245 -27.93 -7.34 -24.61
N LEU A 246 -28.99 -6.56 -24.34
CA LEU A 246 -29.47 -6.32 -22.98
C LEU A 246 -30.01 -7.59 -22.32
N ASP A 247 -30.65 -8.48 -23.09
CA ASP A 247 -31.12 -9.78 -22.57
C ASP A 247 -29.94 -10.69 -22.22
N ASN A 248 -28.91 -10.73 -23.09
CA ASN A 248 -27.68 -11.48 -22.84
C ASN A 248 -26.90 -10.91 -21.64
N LEU A 249 -26.92 -9.59 -21.46
CA LEU A 249 -26.33 -8.91 -20.31
C LEU A 249 -27.05 -9.24 -19.01
N TYR A 250 -28.39 -9.22 -19.04
CA TYR A 250 -29.20 -9.63 -17.89
C TYR A 250 -28.94 -11.10 -17.54
N PHE A 251 -28.91 -12.00 -18.54
CA PHE A 251 -28.59 -13.41 -18.32
C PHE A 251 -27.21 -13.60 -17.67
N SER A 252 -26.17 -12.96 -18.22
CA SER A 252 -24.81 -13.03 -17.67
C SER A 252 -24.75 -12.52 -16.24
N ALA A 253 -25.33 -11.35 -15.95
CA ALA A 253 -25.39 -10.81 -14.59
C ALA A 253 -26.05 -11.78 -13.59
N MET A 254 -27.07 -12.51 -14.03
CA MET A 254 -27.81 -13.48 -13.21
C MET A 254 -27.00 -14.74 -12.94
N VAL A 255 -26.37 -15.32 -13.96
CA VAL A 255 -25.46 -16.47 -13.82
C VAL A 255 -24.30 -16.12 -12.90
N PHE A 256 -23.70 -14.95 -13.11
CA PHE A 256 -22.57 -14.45 -12.34
C PHE A 256 -22.92 -14.21 -10.86
N THR A 257 -24.15 -13.76 -10.56
CA THR A 257 -24.62 -13.52 -9.19
C THR A 257 -25.32 -14.74 -8.57
N ALA A 258 -25.20 -15.91 -9.19
CA ALA A 258 -25.78 -17.17 -8.72
C ALA A 258 -27.32 -17.16 -8.59
N LYS A 259 -28.01 -16.28 -9.31
CA LYS A 259 -29.47 -16.23 -9.32
C LYS A 259 -30.00 -17.14 -10.42
N THR A 260 -30.75 -18.17 -10.02
CA THR A 260 -31.35 -19.13 -10.96
C THR A 260 -32.54 -18.53 -11.69
N GLN A 261 -32.71 -18.89 -12.97
CA GLN A 261 -33.88 -18.58 -13.79
C GLN A 261 -34.37 -19.86 -14.47
N VAL A 262 -35.68 -19.92 -14.70
CA VAL A 262 -36.34 -21.02 -15.43
C VAL A 262 -36.47 -20.66 -16.92
N LYS A 263 -36.60 -19.37 -17.27
CA LYS A 263 -36.96 -18.91 -18.63
C LYS A 263 -35.88 -19.10 -19.71
N TRP A 264 -34.61 -18.96 -19.37
CA TRP A 264 -33.51 -18.94 -20.35
C TRP A 264 -32.45 -19.97 -20.02
N TYR A 265 -32.04 -20.76 -21.01
CA TYR A 265 -31.01 -21.79 -20.83
C TYR A 265 -29.93 -21.72 -21.91
N PRO A 266 -28.66 -21.95 -21.52
CA PRO A 266 -27.56 -22.04 -22.47
C PRO A 266 -27.62 -23.37 -23.23
N VAL A 267 -27.29 -23.33 -24.53
CA VAL A 267 -27.31 -24.50 -25.42
C VAL A 267 -25.92 -24.84 -25.93
N GLY A 268 -25.64 -26.13 -26.12
CA GLY A 268 -24.37 -26.61 -26.66
C GLY A 268 -23.17 -26.21 -25.78
N VAL A 269 -22.14 -25.62 -26.41
CA VAL A 269 -20.88 -25.21 -25.74
C VAL A 269 -21.11 -24.12 -24.68
N TYR A 270 -22.14 -23.29 -24.84
CA TYR A 270 -22.46 -22.20 -23.90
C TYR A 270 -22.86 -22.70 -22.51
N ARG A 271 -23.21 -23.99 -22.35
CA ARG A 271 -23.44 -24.61 -21.04
C ARG A 271 -22.18 -24.62 -20.18
N TYR A 272 -21.04 -24.95 -20.80
CA TYR A 272 -19.74 -24.93 -20.13
C TYR A 272 -19.30 -23.50 -19.83
N LEU A 273 -19.61 -22.56 -20.74
CA LEU A 273 -19.34 -21.14 -20.56
C LEU A 273 -20.11 -20.56 -19.36
N ALA A 274 -21.41 -20.87 -19.24
CA ALA A 274 -22.23 -20.48 -18.11
C ALA A 274 -21.78 -21.11 -16.78
N THR A 275 -21.34 -22.38 -16.82
CA THR A 275 -20.77 -23.04 -15.64
C THR A 275 -19.48 -22.34 -15.18
N LEU A 276 -18.61 -21.96 -16.13
CA LEU A 276 -17.37 -21.26 -15.82
C LEU A 276 -17.65 -19.85 -15.28
N GLU A 277 -18.58 -19.12 -15.88
CA GLU A 277 -19.04 -17.81 -15.41
C GLU A 277 -19.57 -17.87 -13.98
N PHE A 278 -20.39 -18.89 -13.66
CA PHE A 278 -20.90 -19.12 -12.32
C PHE A 278 -19.78 -19.35 -11.29
N ILE A 279 -18.81 -20.22 -11.59
CA ILE A 279 -17.66 -20.49 -10.71
C ILE A 279 -16.85 -19.21 -10.50
N LEU A 280 -16.61 -18.45 -11.57
CA LEU A 280 -15.88 -17.20 -11.53
C LEU A 280 -16.60 -16.14 -10.68
N GLY A 281 -17.92 -16.03 -10.83
CA GLY A 281 -18.77 -15.14 -10.05
C GLY A 281 -18.70 -15.43 -8.55
N TRP A 282 -18.78 -16.71 -8.16
CA TRP A 282 -18.61 -17.13 -6.77
C TRP A 282 -17.22 -16.80 -6.20
N LEU A 283 -16.16 -17.05 -6.97
CA LEU A 283 -14.79 -16.74 -6.54
C LEU A 283 -14.59 -15.22 -6.37
N LEU A 284 -15.09 -14.41 -7.29
CA LEU A 284 -15.00 -12.95 -7.21
C LEU A 284 -15.88 -12.39 -6.09
N LEU A 285 -17.06 -12.95 -5.84
CA LEU A 285 -17.89 -12.58 -4.70
C LEU A 285 -17.18 -12.90 -3.38
N ALA A 286 -16.58 -14.08 -3.24
CA ALA A 286 -15.81 -14.46 -2.06
C ALA A 286 -14.62 -13.50 -1.84
N LEU A 287 -13.87 -13.18 -2.91
CA LEU A 287 -12.77 -12.22 -2.84
C LEU A 287 -13.24 -10.81 -2.48
N PHE A 288 -14.40 -10.39 -3.00
CA PHE A 288 -15.01 -9.10 -2.67
C PHE A 288 -15.35 -9.05 -1.18
N LEU A 289 -16.03 -10.07 -0.64
CA LEU A 289 -16.40 -10.14 0.77
C LEU A 289 -15.17 -10.17 1.69
N VAL A 290 -14.14 -10.95 1.35
CA VAL A 290 -12.89 -10.99 2.13
C VAL A 290 -12.17 -9.64 2.09
N SER A 291 -12.09 -9.01 0.92
CA SER A 291 -11.45 -7.69 0.79
C SER A 291 -12.26 -6.62 1.53
N LEU A 292 -13.59 -6.64 1.42
CA LEU A 292 -14.49 -5.69 2.07
C LEU A 292 -14.44 -5.84 3.59
N GLY A 293 -14.51 -7.06 4.09
CA GLY A 293 -14.35 -7.36 5.51
C GLY A 293 -13.01 -6.88 6.02
N ARG A 294 -11.94 -7.14 5.26
CA ARG A 294 -10.61 -6.65 5.61
C ARG A 294 -10.51 -5.14 5.58
N THR A 295 -11.22 -4.39 4.74
CA THR A 295 -11.04 -2.92 4.61
C THR A 295 -12.04 -2.10 5.42
N MET A 296 -13.30 -2.52 5.49
CA MET A 296 -14.40 -1.77 6.11
C MET A 296 -14.76 -2.26 7.51
N ILE A 297 -14.50 -3.53 7.82
CA ILE A 297 -14.74 -4.10 9.15
C ILE A 297 -13.39 -4.09 9.88
N ARG A 298 -13.03 -2.95 10.46
CA ARG A 298 -11.80 -2.73 11.23
C ARG A 298 -12.10 -2.04 12.54
#